data_AF-A0A0R1E8N7-F1
#
_entry.id   AF-A0A0R1E8N7-F1
#
_cell.length_a   1.000
_cell.length_b   1.000
_cell.length_c   1.000
_cell.angle_alpha   90.00
_cell.angle_beta   90.00
_cell.angle_gamma   90.00
#
_symmetry.space_group_name_H-M   'P 1'
#
loop_
_entity.id
_entity.type
_entity.pdbx_description
1 polymer ?
#
loop_
_entity_poly.entity_id
_entity_poly.type
_entity_poly.pdbx_seq_one_letter_code
_entity_poly.pdbx_strand_id
1 'polypeptide(L)'
;MNIITAQLGHILHNCIRFNIKCSWSRSHFTYYPTSLGTGNRMNMFNAINNAIDLALDEDKSALLFGEDVGFGGVFRCSVNLRDKYGSQRVFNTPLCEQGIAGFAIGVANTGATAIAEIQFADYIFPSFDQIVNEAAKYRYRSGGVFDCGSLTFRVPCGAVGHGALYHS
;
A
#
# COMPACT_ATOMS: atom_id res chain seq x y z
N MET A 1 -1.35 1.70 69.50
CA MET A 1 -0.15 2.36 68.94
C MET A 1 0.98 1.35 69.04
N ASN A 2 1.52 0.68 68.02
CA ASN A 2 1.40 0.77 66.58
C ASN A 2 1.63 -0.64 66.00
N ILE A 3 0.63 -1.18 65.30
CA ILE A 3 0.72 -2.40 64.47
C ILE A 3 1.22 -2.07 63.05
N ILE A 4 1.64 -0.81 62.81
CA ILE A 4 1.93 -0.30 61.45
C ILE A 4 3.41 -0.42 61.04
N THR A 5 4.33 -0.83 61.91
CA THR A 5 5.78 -0.84 61.58
C THR A 5 6.35 -2.15 61.01
N ALA A 6 5.57 -3.24 60.92
CA ALA A 6 6.06 -4.51 60.38
C ALA A 6 5.66 -4.79 58.92
N GLN A 7 4.68 -4.07 58.36
CA GLN A 7 4.14 -4.35 57.02
C GLN A 7 4.79 -3.54 55.88
N LEU A 8 5.63 -2.56 56.20
CA LEU A 8 6.33 -1.73 55.20
C LEU A 8 7.70 -2.30 54.77
N GLY A 9 8.31 -3.19 55.57
CA GLY A 9 9.60 -3.82 55.22
C GLY A 9 9.51 -4.90 54.15
N HIS A 10 8.36 -5.58 54.04
CA HIS A 10 8.17 -6.70 53.10
C HIS A 10 7.81 -6.26 51.67
N ILE A 11 7.31 -5.04 51.49
CA ILE A 11 6.92 -4.51 50.16
C ILE A 11 8.14 -3.96 49.42
N LEU A 12 9.09 -3.33 50.14
CA LEU A 12 10.32 -2.80 49.54
C LEU A 12 11.34 -3.88 49.18
N HIS A 13 11.34 -5.03 49.87
CA HIS A 13 12.27 -6.12 49.58
C HIS A 13 11.88 -7.00 48.38
N ASN A 14 10.59 -7.02 48.01
CA ASN A 14 10.09 -7.82 46.89
C ASN A 14 10.17 -7.12 45.52
N CYS A 15 10.32 -5.79 45.47
CA CYS A 15 10.56 -5.07 44.21
C CYS A 15 11.98 -5.27 43.65
N ILE A 16 12.92 -5.77 44.46
CA ILE A 16 14.32 -5.98 44.02
C ILE A 16 14.52 -7.39 43.40
N ARG A 17 13.57 -8.31 43.57
CA ARG A 17 13.70 -9.71 43.10
C ARG A 17 12.86 -10.10 41.89
N PHE A 18 11.96 -9.25 41.42
CA PHE A 18 11.39 -9.45 40.10
C PHE A 18 12.33 -8.84 39.07
N ASN A 19 13.07 -9.74 38.44
CA ASN A 19 13.71 -9.55 37.15
C ASN A 19 12.59 -9.30 36.11
N ILE A 20 11.87 -8.17 36.25
CA ILE A 20 10.99 -7.64 35.23
C ILE A 20 11.96 -7.26 34.13
N LYS A 21 12.22 -8.21 33.22
CA LYS A 21 12.66 -7.87 31.88
C LYS A 21 11.60 -6.90 31.39
N CYS A 22 11.88 -5.61 31.49
CA CYS A 22 11.20 -4.61 30.71
C CYS A 22 11.49 -5.01 29.27
N SER A 23 10.61 -5.84 28.71
CA SER A 23 10.56 -6.12 27.30
C SER A 23 10.20 -4.78 26.69
N TRP A 24 11.21 -3.99 26.34
CA TRP A 24 11.05 -2.84 25.48
C TRP A 24 10.52 -3.37 24.15
N SER A 25 9.21 -3.55 24.05
CA SER A 25 8.52 -3.65 22.78
C SER A 25 8.69 -2.29 22.14
N ARG A 26 9.78 -2.11 21.39
CA ARG A 26 10.02 -0.91 20.59
C ARG A 26 9.11 -0.96 19.37
N SER A 27 7.81 -0.91 19.60
CA SER A 27 6.84 -0.60 18.56
C SER A 27 6.98 0.89 18.28
N HIS A 28 7.49 1.28 17.12
CA HIS A 28 7.57 2.70 16.73
C HIS A 28 6.16 3.29 16.49
N PHE A 29 5.16 2.42 16.33
CA PHE A 29 3.74 2.73 16.18
C PHE A 29 2.90 1.53 16.64
N THR A 30 1.72 1.82 17.20
CA THR A 30 0.68 0.83 17.46
C THR A 30 -0.62 1.30 16.82
N TYR A 31 -1.19 0.48 15.93
CA TYR A 31 -2.48 0.77 15.32
C TYR A 31 -3.63 0.50 16.31
N TYR A 32 -4.49 1.50 16.50
CA TYR A 32 -5.75 1.35 17.23
C TYR A 32 -6.91 1.74 16.31
N PRO A 33 -7.91 0.87 16.09
CA PRO A 33 -9.08 1.23 15.32
C PRO A 33 -9.95 2.22 16.10
N THR A 34 -10.51 3.24 15.43
CA THR A 34 -11.46 4.18 16.04
C THR A 34 -12.76 3.48 16.45
N SER A 35 -13.21 2.50 15.64
CA SER A 35 -14.31 1.59 15.97
C SER A 35 -14.14 0.26 15.23
N LEU A 36 -14.62 -0.83 15.81
CA LEU A 36 -14.67 -2.12 15.13
C LEU A 36 -15.94 -2.13 14.25
N GLY A 37 -15.77 -1.89 12.96
CA GLY A 37 -16.85 -2.01 11.98
C GLY A 37 -17.39 -3.44 11.86
N THR A 38 -18.49 -3.63 11.12
CA THR A 38 -19.16 -4.94 10.93
C THR A 38 -18.54 -5.80 9.82
N GLY A 39 -17.54 -5.29 9.11
CA GLY A 39 -16.90 -5.97 7.99
C GLY A 39 -15.94 -7.09 8.41
N ASN A 40 -15.46 -7.84 7.41
CA ASN A 40 -14.44 -8.85 7.62
C ASN A 40 -13.10 -8.21 8.02
N ARG A 41 -12.40 -8.81 8.98
CA ARG A 41 -11.08 -8.33 9.40
C ARG A 41 -10.04 -8.59 8.31
N MET A 42 -9.45 -7.53 7.78
CA MET A 42 -8.36 -7.59 6.80
C MET A 42 -7.16 -6.80 7.29
N ASN A 43 -5.96 -7.24 6.91
CA ASN A 43 -4.77 -6.39 6.97
C ASN A 43 -4.75 -5.47 5.74
N MET A 44 -3.79 -4.53 5.67
CA MET A 44 -3.78 -3.50 4.63
C MET A 44 -3.65 -4.09 3.21
N PHE A 45 -2.76 -5.06 2.98
CA PHE A 45 -2.58 -5.62 1.64
C PHE A 45 -3.80 -6.44 1.19
N ASN A 46 -4.46 -7.16 2.12
CA ASN A 46 -5.71 -7.86 1.82
C ASN A 46 -6.84 -6.87 1.49
N ALA A 47 -6.92 -5.74 2.19
CA ALA A 47 -7.90 -4.70 1.90
C ALA A 47 -7.66 -4.05 0.53
N ILE A 48 -6.39 -3.79 0.17
CA ILE A 48 -6.04 -3.28 -1.16
C ILE A 48 -6.37 -4.30 -2.25
N ASN A 49 -6.03 -5.58 -2.02
CA ASN A 49 -6.38 -6.66 -2.95
C ASN A 49 -7.90 -6.75 -3.17
N ASN A 50 -8.69 -6.68 -2.09
CA ASN A 50 -10.14 -6.68 -2.17
C ASN A 50 -10.69 -5.46 -2.91
N ALA A 51 -10.11 -4.27 -2.73
CA ALA A 51 -10.51 -3.08 -3.49
C ALA A 51 -10.26 -3.24 -5.00
N ILE A 52 -9.12 -3.83 -5.39
CA ILE A 52 -8.81 -4.10 -6.79
C ILE A 52 -9.74 -5.20 -7.35
N ASP A 53 -10.03 -6.24 -6.55
CA ASP A 53 -10.97 -7.30 -6.92
C ASP A 53 -12.36 -6.73 -7.26
N LEU A 54 -12.88 -5.84 -6.40
CA LEU A 54 -14.14 -5.14 -6.64
C LEU A 54 -14.07 -4.26 -7.90
N ALA A 55 -13.00 -3.46 -8.07
CA ALA A 55 -12.84 -2.61 -9.24
C ALA A 55 -12.77 -3.42 -10.55
N LEU A 56 -12.05 -4.54 -10.57
CA LEU A 56 -11.97 -5.43 -11.73
C LEU A 56 -13.30 -6.15 -11.99
N ASP A 57 -14.09 -6.44 -10.96
CA ASP A 57 -15.39 -7.07 -11.15
C ASP A 57 -16.44 -6.09 -11.69
N GLU A 58 -16.53 -4.90 -11.11
CA GLU A 58 -17.53 -3.89 -11.47
C GLU A 58 -17.25 -3.26 -12.84
N ASP A 59 -15.99 -2.93 -13.13
CA ASP A 59 -15.58 -2.34 -14.40
C ASP A 59 -14.85 -3.37 -15.27
N LYS A 60 -15.50 -3.82 -16.36
CA LYS A 60 -14.90 -4.80 -17.29
C LYS A 60 -13.75 -4.24 -18.13
N SER A 61 -13.60 -2.92 -18.19
CA SER A 61 -12.47 -2.25 -18.86
C SER A 61 -11.24 -2.13 -17.97
N ALA A 62 -11.38 -2.31 -16.64
CA ALA A 62 -10.28 -2.09 -15.72
C ALA A 62 -9.12 -3.06 -15.94
N LEU A 63 -7.90 -2.51 -15.94
CA LEU A 63 -6.64 -3.25 -16.08
C LEU A 63 -5.76 -2.98 -14.85
N LEU A 64 -5.14 -4.03 -14.33
CA LEU A 64 -4.07 -3.95 -13.34
C LEU A 64 -2.75 -4.37 -14.01
N PHE A 65 -1.75 -3.49 -13.96
CA PHE A 65 -0.45 -3.78 -14.54
C PHE A 65 0.68 -3.08 -13.79
N GLY A 66 1.88 -3.64 -13.92
CA GLY A 66 3.09 -3.17 -13.28
C GLY A 66 4.10 -4.30 -13.21
N GLU A 67 5.22 -4.08 -12.53
CA GLU A 67 6.22 -5.13 -12.31
C GLU A 67 5.68 -6.17 -11.31
N ASP A 68 5.82 -7.45 -11.65
CA ASP A 68 5.53 -8.59 -10.76
C ASP A 68 4.07 -8.74 -10.26
N VAL A 69 3.15 -7.89 -10.71
CA VAL A 69 1.73 -7.95 -10.30
C VAL A 69 1.04 -9.26 -10.70
N GLY A 70 1.52 -9.91 -11.77
CA GLY A 70 0.89 -11.07 -12.37
C GLY A 70 0.92 -12.34 -11.52
N PHE A 71 1.92 -12.51 -10.65
CA PHE A 71 1.93 -13.62 -9.67
C PHE A 71 1.34 -13.20 -8.31
N GLY A 72 1.07 -11.90 -8.12
CA GLY A 72 0.46 -11.35 -6.92
C GLY A 72 1.17 -10.14 -6.31
N GLY A 73 2.27 -9.68 -6.92
CA GLY A 73 3.06 -8.55 -6.46
C GLY A 73 3.94 -8.88 -5.25
N VAL A 74 5.04 -8.13 -5.08
CA VAL A 74 6.01 -8.36 -4.00
C VAL A 74 5.42 -8.16 -2.60
N PHE A 75 4.36 -7.35 -2.49
CA PHE A 75 3.59 -7.12 -1.27
C PHE A 75 2.26 -7.89 -1.21
N ARG A 76 2.06 -8.86 -2.11
CA ARG A 76 0.84 -9.70 -2.18
C ARG A 76 -0.47 -8.94 -2.43
N CYS A 77 -0.39 -7.71 -2.94
CA CYS A 77 -1.57 -6.88 -3.17
C CYS A 77 -2.43 -7.35 -4.36
N SER A 78 -1.92 -8.20 -5.25
CA SER A 78 -2.65 -8.67 -6.44
C SER A 78 -2.77 -10.18 -6.55
N VAL A 79 -2.54 -10.91 -5.44
CA VAL A 79 -2.62 -12.37 -5.39
C VAL A 79 -3.98 -12.86 -5.91
N ASN A 80 -3.95 -13.93 -6.72
CA ASN A 80 -5.10 -14.60 -7.35
C ASN A 80 -5.93 -13.75 -8.35
N LEU A 81 -5.64 -12.45 -8.51
CA LEU A 81 -6.43 -11.61 -9.42
C LEU A 81 -6.22 -12.00 -10.89
N ARG A 82 -5.01 -12.40 -11.28
CA ARG A 82 -4.73 -12.89 -12.63
C ARG A 82 -5.47 -14.19 -12.94
N ASP A 83 -5.55 -15.11 -11.99
CA ASP A 83 -6.28 -16.36 -12.17
C ASP A 83 -7.78 -16.13 -12.31
N LYS A 84 -8.31 -15.14 -11.59
CA LYS A 84 -9.73 -14.76 -11.60
C LYS A 84 -10.15 -13.98 -12.86
N TYR A 85 -9.35 -12.98 -13.27
CA TYR A 85 -9.72 -12.03 -14.34
C TYR A 85 -8.97 -12.26 -15.66
N GLY A 86 -7.99 -13.17 -15.67
CA GLY A 86 -7.21 -13.52 -16.84
C GLY A 86 -5.99 -12.61 -17.07
N SER A 87 -5.04 -13.15 -17.83
CA SER A 87 -3.77 -12.48 -18.19
C SER A 87 -3.93 -11.24 -19.07
N GLN A 88 -5.11 -11.01 -19.65
CA GLN A 88 -5.39 -9.80 -20.44
C GLN A 88 -5.74 -8.60 -19.56
N ARG A 89 -6.15 -8.84 -18.30
CA ARG A 89 -6.57 -7.79 -17.36
C ARG A 89 -5.60 -7.58 -16.20
N VAL A 90 -4.84 -8.61 -15.85
CA VAL A 90 -3.80 -8.54 -14.82
C VAL A 90 -2.50 -9.09 -15.38
N PHE A 91 -1.52 -8.21 -15.64
CA PHE A 91 -0.30 -8.59 -16.36
C PHE A 91 0.95 -7.81 -15.94
N ASN A 92 2.10 -8.45 -16.15
CA ASN A 92 3.40 -7.84 -15.91
C ASN A 92 3.78 -6.88 -17.04
N THR A 93 4.41 -5.78 -16.69
CA THR A 93 5.11 -4.89 -17.63
C THR A 93 6.61 -5.25 -17.68
N PRO A 94 7.35 -4.77 -18.69
CA PRO A 94 8.81 -4.64 -18.57
C PRO A 94 9.19 -3.76 -17.38
N LEU A 95 10.41 -3.94 -16.88
CA LEU A 95 10.97 -3.17 -15.75
C LEU A 95 11.36 -1.76 -16.23
N CYS A 96 10.41 -0.83 -16.21
CA CYS A 96 10.54 0.51 -16.76
C CYS A 96 9.38 1.41 -16.29
N GLU A 97 9.59 2.18 -15.23
CA GLU A 97 8.53 2.95 -14.56
C GLU A 97 7.99 4.09 -15.43
N GLN A 98 8.85 4.74 -16.22
CA GLN A 98 8.40 5.72 -17.22
C GLN A 98 7.51 5.09 -18.30
N GLY A 99 7.81 3.84 -18.67
CA GLY A 99 7.02 3.06 -19.61
C GLY A 99 5.67 2.69 -19.03
N ILE A 100 5.64 2.23 -17.77
CA ILE A 100 4.40 1.95 -17.02
C ILE A 100 3.51 3.20 -16.99
N ALA A 101 4.09 4.37 -16.64
CA ALA A 101 3.32 5.61 -16.55
C ALA A 101 2.77 6.09 -17.89
N GLY A 102 3.59 6.12 -18.94
CA GLY A 102 3.13 6.50 -20.28
C GLY A 102 2.08 5.54 -20.83
N PHE A 103 2.26 4.23 -20.63
CA PHE A 103 1.28 3.21 -21.01
C PHE A 103 -0.05 3.43 -20.26
N ALA A 104 0.00 3.70 -18.95
CA ALA A 104 -1.19 3.91 -18.14
C ALA A 104 -2.00 5.13 -18.56
N ILE A 105 -1.34 6.23 -18.93
CA ILE A 105 -1.97 7.42 -19.49
C ILE A 105 -2.68 7.07 -20.80
N GLY A 106 -2.03 6.30 -21.68
CA GLY A 106 -2.61 5.85 -22.94
C GLY A 106 -3.87 5.00 -22.73
N VAL A 107 -3.81 4.01 -21.84
CA VAL A 107 -4.96 3.17 -21.47
C VAL A 107 -6.11 4.03 -20.96
N ALA A 108 -5.84 4.90 -20.00
CA ALA A 108 -6.87 5.78 -19.41
C ALA A 108 -7.51 6.69 -20.46
N ASN A 109 -6.72 7.23 -21.38
CA ASN A 109 -7.21 8.09 -22.47
C ASN A 109 -8.09 7.35 -23.49
N THR A 110 -8.02 6.01 -23.57
CA THR A 110 -8.97 5.23 -24.37
C THR A 110 -10.35 5.06 -23.71
N GLY A 111 -10.49 5.47 -22.45
CA GLY A 111 -11.70 5.33 -21.65
C GLY A 111 -11.72 4.09 -20.74
N ALA A 112 -10.66 3.28 -20.73
CA ALA A 112 -10.52 2.15 -19.82
C ALA A 112 -9.96 2.59 -18.44
N THR A 113 -10.28 1.86 -17.38
CA THR A 113 -9.67 2.10 -16.06
C THR A 113 -8.26 1.52 -16.00
N ALA A 114 -7.28 2.35 -15.64
CA ALA A 114 -5.87 1.98 -15.55
C ALA A 114 -5.40 1.99 -14.09
N ILE A 115 -5.11 0.80 -13.53
CA ILE A 115 -4.54 0.64 -12.19
C ILE A 115 -3.07 0.26 -12.35
N ALA A 116 -2.18 1.24 -12.27
CA ALA A 116 -0.74 1.06 -12.45
C ALA A 116 -0.02 0.91 -11.09
N GLU A 117 0.78 -0.15 -10.93
CA GLU A 117 1.65 -0.34 -9.77
C GLU A 117 3.08 0.09 -10.10
N ILE A 118 3.65 0.99 -9.27
CA ILE A 118 5.10 1.20 -9.18
C ILE A 118 5.58 0.54 -7.88
N GLN A 119 6.63 -0.28 -7.97
CA GLN A 119 6.93 -1.27 -6.94
C GLN A 119 7.34 -0.67 -5.58
N PHE A 120 7.98 0.50 -5.59
CA PHE A 120 8.24 1.34 -4.42
C PHE A 120 8.12 2.82 -4.80
N ALA A 121 7.68 3.68 -3.88
CA ALA A 121 7.63 5.12 -4.09
C ALA A 121 9.01 5.71 -4.42
N ASP A 122 10.09 5.11 -3.90
CA ASP A 122 11.47 5.44 -4.22
C ASP A 122 11.79 5.31 -5.73
N TYR A 123 11.06 4.45 -6.44
CA TYR A 123 11.22 4.18 -7.87
C TYR A 123 10.20 4.93 -8.73
N ILE A 124 9.42 5.86 -8.16
CA ILE A 124 8.45 6.65 -8.94
C ILE A 124 9.12 7.76 -9.78
N PHE A 125 10.35 8.14 -9.45
CA PHE A 125 11.01 9.30 -10.04
C PHE A 125 11.32 9.18 -11.55
N PRO A 126 11.67 8.01 -12.12
CA PRO A 126 11.73 7.86 -13.58
C PRO A 126 10.40 8.21 -14.28
N SER A 127 9.25 7.96 -13.64
CA SER A 127 7.91 8.31 -14.16
C SER A 127 7.53 9.78 -13.97
N PHE A 128 8.36 10.60 -13.31
CA PHE A 128 7.94 11.91 -12.84
C PHE A 128 7.56 12.86 -13.98
N ASP A 129 8.25 12.79 -15.13
CA ASP A 129 7.89 13.57 -16.31
C ASP A 129 6.50 13.19 -16.86
N GLN A 130 6.22 11.89 -16.97
CA GLN A 130 4.88 11.39 -17.38
C GLN A 130 3.80 11.80 -16.38
N ILE A 131 4.07 11.76 -15.07
CA ILE A 131 3.09 12.15 -14.06
C ILE A 131 2.82 13.66 -14.09
N VAL A 132 3.88 14.48 -14.10
CA VAL A 132 3.78 15.93 -13.91
C VAL A 132 3.45 16.66 -15.21
N ASN A 133 4.10 16.32 -16.32
CA ASN A 133 3.94 17.04 -17.58
C ASN A 133 2.85 16.44 -18.47
N GLU A 134 2.66 15.12 -18.44
CA GLU A 134 1.64 14.47 -19.25
C GLU A 134 0.33 14.29 -18.47
N ALA A 135 0.28 13.40 -17.47
CA ALA A 135 -0.95 13.02 -16.78
C ALA A 135 -1.65 14.20 -16.10
N ALA A 136 -0.93 14.97 -15.26
CA ALA A 136 -1.51 16.07 -14.50
C ALA A 136 -2.07 17.21 -15.40
N LYS A 137 -1.55 17.35 -16.62
CA LYS A 137 -1.94 18.41 -17.56
C LYS A 137 -2.83 17.89 -18.70
N TYR A 138 -3.11 16.59 -18.77
CA TYR A 138 -3.74 15.95 -19.93
C TYR A 138 -5.11 16.54 -20.29
N ARG A 139 -5.98 16.71 -19.29
CA ARG A 139 -7.30 17.34 -19.44
C ARG A 139 -7.22 18.83 -19.75
N TYR A 140 -6.29 19.53 -19.11
CA TYR A 140 -6.15 20.97 -19.25
C TYR A 140 -5.66 21.35 -20.65
N ARG A 141 -4.57 20.72 -21.12
CA ARG A 141 -3.96 21.04 -22.43
C ARG A 141 -4.85 20.70 -23.62
N SER A 142 -5.82 19.80 -23.45
CA SER A 142 -6.78 19.40 -24.49
C SER A 142 -8.05 20.24 -24.51
N GLY A 143 -8.23 21.19 -23.57
CA GLY A 143 -9.50 21.89 -23.40
C GLY A 143 -10.65 20.96 -22.99
N GLY A 144 -10.36 19.84 -22.34
CA GLY A 144 -11.34 18.82 -21.95
C GLY A 144 -11.70 17.81 -23.04
N VAL A 145 -11.11 17.87 -24.22
CA VAL A 145 -11.37 16.91 -25.33
C VAL A 145 -10.81 15.53 -25.03
N PHE A 146 -9.69 15.46 -24.30
CA PHE A 146 -9.02 14.24 -23.89
C PHE A 146 -8.66 14.29 -22.41
N ASP A 147 -8.71 13.17 -21.70
CA ASP A 147 -8.27 13.08 -20.31
C ASP A 147 -7.76 11.68 -19.95
N CYS A 148 -7.07 11.58 -18.82
CA CYS A 148 -6.64 10.31 -18.24
C CYS A 148 -7.19 10.16 -16.81
N GLY A 149 -8.44 10.56 -16.57
CA GLY A 149 -9.05 10.62 -15.24
C GLY A 149 -9.32 9.25 -14.62
N SER A 150 -9.37 8.19 -15.42
CA SER A 150 -9.52 6.79 -15.00
C SER A 150 -8.19 6.12 -14.63
N LEU A 151 -7.11 6.89 -14.53
CA LEU A 151 -5.78 6.44 -14.11
C LEU A 151 -5.61 6.53 -12.59
N THR A 152 -5.15 5.44 -11.97
CA THR A 152 -4.65 5.41 -10.60
C THR A 152 -3.23 4.83 -10.57
N PHE A 153 -2.28 5.59 -10.02
CA PHE A 153 -0.98 5.07 -9.59
C PHE A 153 -1.08 4.62 -8.14
N ARG A 154 -0.61 3.41 -7.85
CA ARG A 154 -0.48 2.89 -6.48
C ARG A 154 0.94 2.45 -6.20
N VAL A 155 1.47 2.93 -5.07
CA VAL A 155 2.88 2.77 -4.69
C VAL A 155 3.00 2.46 -3.20
N PRO A 156 3.80 1.45 -2.80
CA PRO A 156 4.22 1.28 -1.42
C PRO A 156 5.11 2.45 -0.98
N CYS A 157 4.88 3.01 0.21
CA CYS A 157 5.64 4.14 0.71
C CYS A 157 5.78 4.11 2.24
N GLY A 158 6.75 4.87 2.74
CA GLY A 158 6.97 5.08 4.17
C GLY A 158 7.93 4.08 4.80
N ALA A 159 8.42 4.45 5.99
CA ALA A 159 9.52 3.74 6.64
C ALA A 159 9.12 2.31 7.04
N VAL A 160 9.96 1.34 6.69
CA VAL A 160 9.76 -0.09 7.05
C VAL A 160 10.69 -0.57 8.16
N GLY A 161 11.44 0.34 8.79
CA GLY A 161 12.40 0.07 9.86
C GLY A 161 13.82 -0.28 9.40
N HIS A 162 13.96 -0.91 8.23
CA HIS A 162 15.26 -1.32 7.67
C HIS A 162 15.35 -1.10 6.15
N GLY A 163 14.55 -0.17 5.60
CA GLY A 163 14.48 0.10 4.15
C GLY A 163 15.65 0.92 3.59
N ALA A 164 16.43 1.57 4.47
CA ALA A 164 17.55 2.43 4.11
C ALA A 164 17.14 3.49 3.06
N LEU A 165 17.96 3.72 2.03
CA LEU A 165 17.83 4.85 1.11
C LEU A 165 16.69 4.73 0.09
N TYR A 166 16.27 3.51 -0.26
CA TYR A 166 15.46 3.26 -1.45
C TYR A 166 14.25 2.34 -1.19
N HIS A 167 13.82 2.24 0.07
CA HIS A 167 12.64 1.48 0.50
C HIS A 167 12.02 2.08 1.79
N SER A 168 12.01 3.41 1.96
CA SER A 168 11.57 4.10 3.20
C SER A 168 10.80 5.40 2.98
#